data_AF-G0QJ27-F1
#
_entry.id   AF-G0QJ27-F1
#
_cell.length_a   1.000
_cell.length_b   1.000
_cell.length_c   1.000
_cell.angle_alpha   90.00
_cell.angle_beta   90.00
_cell.angle_gamma   90.00
#
_symmetry.space_group_name_H-M   'P 1'
#
loop_
_entity.id
_entity.type
_entity.pdbx_description
1 polymer ?
#
loop_
_entity_poly.entity_id
_entity_poly.type
_entity_poly.pdbx_seq_one_letter_code
_entity_poly.pdbx_strand_id
1 'polypeptide(L)'
;MKFNILIILIISLFINELRAVNCPNGAAIANGQSDTGAADINTCTHCQKHFYFNGGNPAGQAPGAAQFNPGVSQCIACQVHKADSQHRQGGDANLAAQCSNLCPAGTAVEDGQPTFTQSLSQCVNCKANFYFNGGNPTGQAPGAGQFDPTQLIVNPDNNPEVPNVSGPNGQCVACQVNKSDSQLRPGAQANLATQCNNECPTGTAIQDGAIFIYTQSISQCTFCKVDFYFNGGNPSAQNPGNGQFTPGQLIVNPDAATVAQIPMVPGPNSKCVACESKKTNSQSRSGLEANLAAQCGTECPAGTLVTDGVTPTYTVSLSQCVNCKAGFYQNSNFEAGKSQCNKCAVSKTGSASVPGNSATSATQCQNDCPAGTVVDDGTSTNFVALASECTKCQANFYASKTSGFAAGTDTCTECSKKLTSGATAKLYAEATQKAQCASSTFAKFLSMSLIFISFYLL
;
A
#
# COMPACT_ATOMS: atom_id res chain seq x y z
N MET A 1 82.11 -58.38 -0.86
CA MET A 1 80.95 -58.14 -1.75
C MET A 1 79.66 -57.73 -1.04
N LYS A 2 79.42 -58.00 0.26
CA LYS A 2 78.15 -57.62 0.95
C LYS A 2 77.95 -56.12 1.22
N PHE A 3 79.02 -55.32 1.35
CA PHE A 3 78.91 -53.87 1.61
C PHE A 3 78.49 -53.02 0.39
N ASN A 4 78.75 -53.48 -0.84
CA ASN A 4 78.40 -52.74 -2.05
C ASN A 4 76.89 -52.74 -2.34
N ILE A 5 76.17 -53.80 -1.96
CA ILE A 5 74.72 -53.90 -2.17
C ILE A 5 73.97 -52.93 -1.25
N LEU A 6 74.44 -52.75 0.00
CA LEU A 6 73.84 -51.84 0.96
C LEU A 6 73.98 -50.37 0.54
N ILE A 7 75.17 -49.97 0.05
CA ILE A 7 75.40 -48.61 -0.44
C ILE A 7 74.56 -48.32 -1.69
N ILE A 8 74.43 -49.28 -2.60
CA ILE A 8 73.56 -49.13 -3.78
C ILE A 8 72.10 -48.99 -3.35
N LEU A 9 71.61 -49.79 -2.40
CA LEU A 9 70.24 -49.68 -1.89
C LEU A 9 69.96 -48.34 -1.20
N ILE A 10 70.90 -47.83 -0.39
CA ILE A 10 70.77 -46.53 0.27
C ILE A 10 70.75 -45.40 -0.77
N ILE A 11 71.67 -45.42 -1.74
CA ILE A 11 71.69 -44.42 -2.82
C ILE A 11 70.42 -44.50 -3.68
N SER A 12 69.94 -45.70 -4.01
CA SER A 12 68.68 -45.87 -4.75
C SER A 12 67.45 -45.40 -3.96
N LEU A 13 67.45 -45.53 -2.63
CA LEU A 13 66.38 -45.00 -1.77
C LEU A 13 66.36 -43.46 -1.79
N PHE A 14 67.54 -42.83 -1.66
CA PHE A 14 67.67 -41.37 -1.69
C PHE A 14 67.41 -40.78 -3.10
N ILE A 15 67.77 -41.48 -4.18
CA ILE A 15 67.45 -41.06 -5.56
C ILE A 15 65.93 -41.08 -5.80
N ASN A 16 65.19 -42.00 -5.18
CA ASN A 16 63.74 -42.05 -5.31
C ASN A 16 63.02 -40.97 -4.48
N GLU A 17 63.51 -40.62 -3.29
CA GLU A 17 62.91 -39.51 -2.51
C GLU A 17 63.29 -38.12 -3.03
N LEU A 18 64.44 -37.94 -3.69
CA LEU A 18 64.83 -36.67 -4.30
C LEU A 18 64.00 -36.27 -5.53
N ARG A 19 63.12 -37.15 -6.04
CA ARG A 19 62.32 -36.91 -7.25
C ARG A 19 60.95 -36.31 -6.99
N ALA A 20 60.46 -36.28 -5.76
CA ALA A 20 59.14 -35.71 -5.45
C ALA A 20 59.27 -34.24 -5.01
N VAL A 21 59.44 -33.34 -5.99
CA VAL A 21 59.38 -31.90 -5.72
C VAL A 21 58.00 -31.39 -6.12
N ASN A 22 57.24 -30.87 -5.15
CA ASN A 22 55.94 -30.27 -5.41
C ASN A 22 56.08 -29.05 -6.34
N CYS A 23 55.07 -28.82 -7.18
CA CYS A 23 55.03 -27.60 -7.97
C CYS A 23 55.11 -26.34 -7.07
N PRO A 24 55.77 -25.26 -7.52
CA PRO A 24 55.75 -23.98 -6.83
C PRO A 24 54.31 -23.49 -6.59
N ASN A 25 54.11 -22.64 -5.57
CA ASN A 25 52.78 -22.19 -5.15
C ASN A 25 51.94 -21.69 -6.35
N GLY A 26 50.70 -22.19 -6.44
CA GLY A 26 49.76 -21.87 -7.51
C GLY A 26 50.03 -22.50 -8.88
N ALA A 27 51.16 -23.20 -9.08
CA ALA A 27 51.45 -23.93 -10.31
C ALA A 27 50.86 -25.36 -10.28
N ALA A 28 50.67 -25.93 -11.47
CA ALA A 28 50.14 -27.28 -11.67
C ALA A 28 50.70 -27.92 -12.95
N ILE A 29 50.50 -29.23 -13.07
CA ILE A 29 50.69 -29.96 -14.32
C ILE A 29 49.50 -29.75 -15.27
N ALA A 30 49.64 -30.19 -16.52
CA ALA A 30 48.63 -29.97 -17.58
C ALA A 30 47.21 -30.46 -17.23
N ASN A 31 47.10 -31.50 -16.40
CA ASN A 31 45.80 -32.05 -15.98
C ASN A 31 45.18 -31.34 -14.77
N GLY A 32 45.78 -30.24 -14.31
CA GLY A 32 45.24 -29.41 -13.22
C GLY A 32 45.43 -29.96 -11.80
N GLN A 33 46.07 -31.12 -11.66
CA GLN A 33 46.40 -31.67 -10.35
C GLN A 33 47.52 -30.84 -9.70
N SER A 34 47.34 -30.49 -8.42
CA SER A 34 48.43 -30.04 -7.56
C SER A 34 49.29 -31.27 -7.33
N ASP A 35 50.40 -31.35 -8.07
CA ASP A 35 51.16 -32.59 -8.16
C ASP A 35 51.88 -32.85 -6.84
N THR A 36 51.26 -33.61 -5.95
CA THR A 36 51.81 -34.04 -4.66
C THR A 36 52.90 -35.11 -4.81
N GLY A 37 53.56 -35.16 -5.97
CA GLY A 37 54.57 -36.16 -6.27
C GLY A 37 55.04 -36.16 -7.73
N ALA A 38 55.15 -35.00 -8.38
CA ALA A 38 55.64 -34.91 -9.75
C ALA A 38 57.01 -35.59 -9.83
N ALA A 39 57.17 -36.61 -10.67
CA ALA A 39 58.47 -37.25 -10.89
C ALA A 39 59.48 -36.31 -11.60
N ASP A 40 59.02 -35.16 -12.11
CA ASP A 40 59.81 -34.14 -12.79
C ASP A 40 59.20 -32.75 -12.58
N ILE A 41 59.93 -31.84 -11.91
CA ILE A 41 59.51 -30.45 -11.65
C ILE A 41 59.23 -29.66 -12.95
N ASN A 42 59.79 -30.09 -14.09
CA ASN A 42 59.56 -29.46 -15.38
C ASN A 42 58.15 -29.71 -15.94
N THR A 43 57.35 -30.59 -15.33
CA THR A 43 55.95 -30.82 -15.73
C THR A 43 55.01 -29.72 -15.22
N CYS A 44 55.43 -28.93 -14.22
CA CYS A 44 54.72 -27.79 -13.66
C CYS A 44 54.68 -26.62 -14.66
N THR A 45 53.85 -26.78 -15.70
CA THR A 45 53.78 -25.92 -16.89
C THR A 45 52.56 -25.01 -16.89
N HIS A 46 51.65 -25.17 -15.92
CA HIS A 46 50.36 -24.49 -15.84
C HIS A 46 50.21 -23.72 -14.53
N CYS A 47 49.34 -22.71 -14.51
CA CYS A 47 48.80 -22.19 -13.26
C CYS A 47 47.48 -22.91 -12.94
N GLN A 48 47.22 -23.08 -11.65
CA GLN A 48 45.96 -23.59 -11.11
C GLN A 48 44.81 -22.64 -11.45
N LYS A 49 43.57 -23.17 -11.42
CA LYS A 49 42.37 -22.34 -11.45
C LYS A 49 42.49 -21.28 -10.35
N HIS A 50 42.17 -20.02 -10.68
CA HIS A 50 42.27 -18.85 -9.80
C HIS A 50 43.71 -18.44 -9.43
N PHE A 51 44.71 -18.89 -10.19
CA PHE A 51 46.07 -18.38 -10.10
C PHE A 51 46.53 -17.86 -11.45
N TYR A 52 47.30 -16.78 -11.45
CA TYR A 52 47.84 -16.17 -12.67
C TYR A 52 49.36 -15.97 -12.58
N PHE A 53 50.02 -16.00 -13.72
CA PHE A 53 51.44 -15.69 -13.83
C PHE A 53 51.64 -14.23 -14.20
N ASN A 54 52.46 -13.51 -13.42
CA ASN A 54 52.71 -12.07 -13.62
C ASN A 54 54.05 -11.76 -14.32
N GLY A 55 54.59 -12.70 -15.11
CA GLY A 55 55.84 -12.46 -15.84
C GLY A 55 57.04 -12.16 -14.93
N GLY A 56 57.10 -12.75 -13.74
CA GLY A 56 58.18 -12.55 -12.76
C GLY A 56 58.16 -11.19 -12.05
N ASN A 57 57.13 -10.37 -12.23
CA ASN A 57 57.04 -9.04 -11.62
C ASN A 57 56.42 -9.14 -10.20
N PRO A 58 57.12 -8.79 -9.12
CA PRO A 58 56.72 -9.10 -7.74
C PRO A 58 55.53 -8.30 -7.17
N ALA A 59 54.79 -7.52 -7.98
CA ALA A 59 53.81 -6.56 -7.44
C ALA A 59 52.52 -6.36 -8.27
N GLY A 60 52.03 -7.37 -9.00
CA GLY A 60 50.73 -7.28 -9.70
C GLY A 60 50.64 -6.20 -10.80
N GLN A 61 51.76 -5.54 -11.13
CA GLN A 61 51.86 -4.63 -12.27
C GLN A 61 51.95 -5.43 -13.56
N ALA A 62 51.57 -4.80 -14.69
CA ALA A 62 51.43 -5.37 -16.04
C ALA A 62 52.41 -6.53 -16.33
N PRO A 63 51.94 -7.60 -17.03
CA PRO A 63 52.68 -8.84 -17.21
C PRO A 63 54.11 -8.53 -17.67
N GLY A 64 55.08 -8.89 -16.82
CA GLY A 64 56.49 -8.76 -17.18
C GLY A 64 56.80 -9.58 -18.42
N ALA A 65 57.84 -9.20 -19.17
CA ALA A 65 58.26 -9.91 -20.38
C ALA A 65 58.89 -11.29 -20.09
N ALA A 66 58.95 -11.74 -18.84
CA ALA A 66 59.55 -13.02 -18.50
C ALA A 66 58.68 -14.17 -18.99
N GLN A 67 59.33 -15.11 -19.69
CA GLN A 67 58.69 -16.36 -20.08
C GLN A 67 58.45 -17.23 -18.85
N PHE A 68 57.30 -17.92 -18.81
CA PHE A 68 57.02 -18.91 -17.78
C PHE A 68 58.04 -20.06 -17.89
N ASN A 69 58.87 -20.22 -16.85
CA ASN A 69 59.82 -21.31 -16.72
C ASN A 69 59.21 -22.44 -15.88
N PRO A 70 58.97 -23.63 -16.46
CA PRO A 70 58.40 -24.77 -15.75
C PRO A 70 59.22 -25.13 -14.50
N GLY A 71 58.52 -25.42 -13.41
CA GLY A 71 59.14 -25.83 -12.14
C GLY A 71 59.82 -24.72 -11.32
N VAL A 72 59.99 -23.51 -11.88
CA VAL A 72 60.57 -22.35 -11.19
C VAL A 72 59.55 -21.25 -10.98
N SER A 73 58.65 -21.05 -11.95
CA SER A 73 57.69 -19.95 -11.93
C SER A 73 56.60 -20.18 -10.88
N GLN A 74 56.30 -19.13 -10.12
CA GLN A 74 55.19 -19.12 -9.16
C GLN A 74 53.98 -18.42 -9.79
N CYS A 75 52.79 -18.92 -9.49
CA CYS A 75 51.54 -18.26 -9.86
C CYS A 75 50.95 -17.56 -8.62
N ILE A 76 50.39 -16.39 -8.83
CA ILE A 76 49.81 -15.54 -7.79
C ILE A 76 48.31 -15.81 -7.71
N ALA A 77 47.77 -15.98 -6.50
CA ALA A 77 46.34 -16.17 -6.30
C ALA A 77 45.55 -14.93 -6.76
N CYS A 78 44.41 -15.17 -7.39
CA CYS A 78 43.47 -14.12 -7.78
C CYS A 78 42.84 -13.48 -6.53
N GLN A 79 42.71 -12.15 -6.53
CA GLN A 79 41.93 -11.45 -5.49
C GLN A 79 40.43 -11.76 -5.62
N VAL A 80 39.93 -11.93 -6.85
CA VAL A 80 38.56 -12.37 -7.14
C VAL A 80 38.59 -13.49 -8.18
N HIS A 81 37.95 -14.59 -7.86
CA HIS A 81 37.86 -15.77 -8.71
C HIS A 81 36.99 -15.49 -9.94
N LYS A 82 37.50 -15.80 -11.14
CA LYS A 82 36.70 -15.82 -12.36
C LYS A 82 35.95 -17.15 -12.47
N ALA A 83 34.63 -17.14 -12.66
CA ALA A 83 33.81 -18.36 -12.64
C ALA A 83 34.27 -19.41 -13.68
N ASP A 84 34.66 -18.94 -14.87
CA ASP A 84 35.17 -19.73 -16.00
C ASP A 84 36.70 -19.89 -16.00
N SER A 85 37.38 -19.53 -14.91
CA SER A 85 38.82 -19.80 -14.75
C SER A 85 39.07 -21.31 -14.91
N GLN A 86 40.12 -21.65 -15.66
CA GLN A 86 40.55 -23.01 -15.95
C GLN A 86 42.04 -23.11 -15.68
N HIS A 87 42.55 -24.32 -15.54
CA HIS A 87 43.99 -24.54 -15.61
C HIS A 87 44.51 -24.08 -16.98
N ARG A 88 45.53 -23.23 -17.01
CA ARG A 88 46.10 -22.70 -18.26
C ARG A 88 47.60 -22.79 -18.20
N GLN A 89 48.22 -23.02 -19.37
CA GLN A 89 49.66 -22.96 -19.52
C GLN A 89 50.16 -21.61 -19.01
N GLY A 90 51.29 -21.59 -18.31
CA GLY A 90 51.70 -20.43 -17.52
C GLY A 90 51.83 -19.12 -18.32
N GLY A 91 52.22 -19.18 -19.60
CA GLY A 91 52.24 -18.00 -20.48
C GLY A 91 50.84 -17.44 -20.81
N ASP A 92 49.81 -18.29 -20.81
CA ASP A 92 48.43 -17.94 -21.11
C ASP A 92 47.58 -17.71 -19.84
N ALA A 93 48.11 -18.10 -18.68
CA ALA A 93 47.50 -17.90 -17.37
C ALA A 93 47.69 -16.46 -16.87
N ASN A 94 47.37 -15.46 -17.69
CA ASN A 94 47.47 -14.06 -17.28
C ASN A 94 46.29 -13.62 -16.39
N LEU A 95 46.40 -12.44 -15.79
CA LEU A 95 45.41 -11.89 -14.86
C LEU A 95 43.98 -11.86 -15.47
N ALA A 96 43.83 -11.42 -16.72
CA ALA A 96 42.52 -11.32 -17.39
C ALA A 96 41.91 -12.69 -17.73
N ALA A 97 42.75 -13.70 -17.96
CA ALA A 97 42.32 -15.07 -18.24
C ALA A 97 41.88 -15.83 -16.98
N GLN A 98 42.46 -15.50 -15.82
CA GLN A 98 42.31 -16.29 -14.59
C GLN A 98 41.52 -15.60 -13.48
N CYS A 99 41.58 -14.27 -13.42
CA CYS A 99 40.97 -13.49 -12.35
C CYS A 99 39.79 -12.69 -12.88
N SER A 100 38.79 -12.50 -12.01
CA SER A 100 37.72 -11.56 -12.26
C SER A 100 38.22 -10.16 -11.95
N ASN A 101 37.94 -9.21 -12.83
CA ASN A 101 38.05 -7.80 -12.53
C ASN A 101 36.74 -7.23 -11.96
N LEU A 102 35.70 -8.05 -11.75
CA LEU A 102 34.43 -7.60 -11.20
C LEU A 102 34.51 -7.45 -9.68
N CYS A 103 34.04 -6.31 -9.17
CA CYS A 103 33.77 -6.10 -7.77
C CYS A 103 32.73 -7.13 -7.26
N PRO A 104 32.85 -7.57 -6.00
CA PRO A 104 31.87 -8.44 -5.34
C PRO A 104 30.43 -7.93 -5.47
N ALA A 105 29.47 -8.85 -5.38
CA ALA A 105 28.05 -8.53 -5.47
C ALA A 105 27.69 -7.38 -4.51
N GLY A 106 26.97 -6.38 -5.01
CA GLY A 106 26.56 -5.20 -4.24
C GLY A 106 27.62 -4.11 -4.06
N THR A 107 28.88 -4.33 -4.44
CA THR A 107 29.98 -3.34 -4.36
C THR A 107 30.34 -2.74 -5.72
N ALA A 108 30.95 -1.55 -5.75
CA ALA A 108 31.44 -0.89 -6.95
C ALA A 108 32.65 0.01 -6.66
N VAL A 109 33.36 0.42 -7.71
CA VAL A 109 34.43 1.44 -7.65
C VAL A 109 33.84 2.87 -7.62
N GLU A 110 34.69 3.90 -7.51
CA GLU A 110 34.27 5.31 -7.35
C GLU A 110 33.39 5.87 -8.47
N ASP A 111 33.64 5.44 -9.70
CA ASP A 111 32.87 5.85 -10.89
C ASP A 111 31.60 5.02 -11.12
N GLY A 112 31.28 4.10 -10.20
CA GLY A 112 30.12 3.22 -10.28
C GLY A 112 30.29 2.03 -11.23
N GLN A 113 31.46 1.85 -11.84
CA GLN A 113 31.73 0.68 -12.66
C GLN A 113 31.79 -0.60 -11.82
N PRO A 114 31.38 -1.73 -12.40
CA PRO A 114 31.46 -3.01 -11.71
C PRO A 114 32.88 -3.57 -11.73
N THR A 115 33.84 -2.95 -12.43
CA THR A 115 35.18 -3.49 -12.62
C THR A 115 36.26 -2.66 -11.93
N PHE A 116 37.23 -3.32 -11.28
CA PHE A 116 38.45 -2.70 -10.79
C PHE A 116 39.60 -2.88 -11.79
N THR A 117 40.56 -1.96 -11.80
CA THR A 117 41.71 -1.97 -12.74
C THR A 117 42.98 -2.51 -12.12
N GLN A 118 43.14 -2.36 -10.80
CA GLN A 118 44.40 -2.70 -10.11
C GLN A 118 44.18 -3.62 -8.90
N SER A 119 43.17 -3.33 -8.07
CA SER A 119 42.93 -4.14 -6.87
C SER A 119 41.49 -4.07 -6.39
N LEU A 120 41.07 -5.14 -5.70
CA LEU A 120 39.83 -5.22 -4.95
C LEU A 120 39.67 -4.09 -3.91
N SER A 121 40.78 -3.50 -3.46
CA SER A 121 40.77 -2.31 -2.60
C SER A 121 40.08 -1.09 -3.22
N GLN A 122 39.82 -1.10 -4.54
CA GLN A 122 39.06 -0.07 -5.24
C GLN A 122 37.54 -0.23 -5.08
N CYS A 123 37.04 -1.41 -4.70
CA CYS A 123 35.61 -1.70 -4.55
C CYS A 123 35.06 -1.19 -3.20
N VAL A 124 35.17 0.12 -2.97
CA VAL A 124 34.88 0.77 -1.67
C VAL A 124 33.46 1.28 -1.52
N ASN A 125 32.65 1.22 -2.58
CA ASN A 125 31.29 1.72 -2.58
C ASN A 125 30.28 0.57 -2.55
N CYS A 126 29.14 0.79 -1.91
CA CYS A 126 27.94 -0.01 -2.17
C CYS A 126 27.17 0.59 -3.36
N LYS A 127 26.69 -0.29 -4.24
CA LYS A 127 25.77 0.06 -5.34
C LYS A 127 24.47 0.63 -4.79
N ALA A 128 23.73 1.32 -5.65
CA ALA A 128 22.36 1.72 -5.32
C ALA A 128 21.53 0.49 -4.89
N ASN A 129 20.74 0.65 -3.84
CA ASN A 129 19.94 -0.36 -3.16
C ASN A 129 20.75 -1.47 -2.48
N PHE A 130 22.00 -1.18 -2.11
CA PHE A 130 22.80 -1.99 -1.22
C PHE A 130 23.30 -1.14 -0.05
N TYR A 131 23.28 -1.69 1.16
CA TYR A 131 23.78 -1.01 2.35
C TYR A 131 24.88 -1.82 3.04
N PHE A 132 25.83 -1.14 3.66
CA PHE A 132 26.89 -1.77 4.43
C PHE A 132 26.39 -2.16 5.82
N ASN A 133 26.46 -3.45 6.16
CA ASN A 133 25.97 -3.98 7.44
C ASN A 133 27.00 -3.88 8.60
N GLY A 134 28.21 -3.36 8.35
CA GLY A 134 29.22 -3.13 9.39
C GLY A 134 29.69 -4.39 10.13
N GLY A 135 29.52 -5.57 9.54
CA GLY A 135 29.88 -6.85 10.16
C GLY A 135 28.84 -7.38 11.15
N ASN A 136 27.71 -6.68 11.30
CA ASN A 136 26.58 -7.17 12.07
C ASN A 136 25.55 -7.85 11.14
N PRO A 137 25.42 -9.19 11.17
CA PRO A 137 24.46 -9.91 10.34
C PRO A 137 23.01 -9.55 10.66
N THR A 138 22.71 -8.95 11.82
CA THR A 138 21.36 -8.52 12.19
C THR A 138 20.99 -7.12 11.68
N GLY A 139 21.84 -6.47 10.89
CA GLY A 139 21.51 -5.21 10.21
C GLY A 139 21.27 -4.00 11.12
N GLN A 140 21.68 -4.07 12.39
CA GLN A 140 21.63 -2.90 13.27
C GLN A 140 22.62 -1.85 12.77
N ALA A 141 22.16 -0.60 12.65
CA ALA A 141 22.93 0.52 12.11
C ALA A 141 24.38 0.50 12.62
N PRO A 142 25.39 0.41 11.74
CA PRO A 142 26.77 0.34 12.18
C PRO A 142 27.13 1.61 12.96
N GLY A 143 27.63 1.46 14.17
CA GLY A 143 28.45 2.51 14.76
C GLY A 143 29.73 2.59 13.94
N ALA A 144 29.84 3.60 13.06
CA ALA A 144 31.06 4.09 12.38
C ALA A 144 32.18 3.06 12.08
N GLY A 145 31.84 1.82 11.71
CA GLY A 145 32.83 0.82 11.35
C GLY A 145 33.52 1.23 10.06
N GLN A 146 34.86 1.23 10.06
CA GLN A 146 35.60 1.49 8.83
C GLN A 146 35.38 0.36 7.84
N PHE A 147 35.03 0.71 6.60
CA PHE A 147 34.98 -0.22 5.49
C PHE A 147 36.42 -0.64 5.16
N ASP A 148 36.78 -1.90 5.44
CA ASP A 148 38.06 -2.47 5.05
C ASP A 148 37.88 -3.36 3.81
N PRO A 149 38.21 -2.88 2.60
CA PRO A 149 38.07 -3.67 1.38
C PRO A 149 39.05 -4.85 1.32
N THR A 150 40.10 -4.88 2.15
CA THR A 150 41.07 -5.98 2.17
C THR A 150 40.53 -7.23 2.86
N GLN A 151 39.39 -7.11 3.55
CA GLN A 151 38.73 -8.18 4.31
C GLN A 151 37.47 -8.72 3.62
N LEU A 152 37.22 -8.35 2.36
CA LEU A 152 36.19 -8.95 1.50
C LEU A 152 36.55 -10.41 1.22
N ILE A 153 36.07 -11.32 2.06
CA ILE A 153 36.29 -12.76 1.90
C ILE A 153 35.50 -13.23 0.68
N VAL A 154 36.19 -13.51 -0.41
CA VAL A 154 35.66 -14.33 -1.51
C VAL A 154 35.81 -15.78 -1.06
N ASN A 155 34.69 -16.48 -0.85
CA ASN A 155 34.71 -17.90 -0.49
C ASN A 155 35.46 -18.68 -1.61
N PRO A 156 36.57 -19.37 -1.32
CA PRO A 156 37.41 -19.99 -2.35
C PRO A 156 36.71 -21.12 -3.11
N ASP A 157 35.65 -21.71 -2.55
CA ASP A 157 34.91 -22.82 -3.14
C ASP A 157 33.58 -22.35 -3.74
N ASN A 158 33.46 -22.46 -5.06
CA ASN A 158 32.29 -22.05 -5.87
C ASN A 158 31.05 -22.94 -5.61
N ASN A 159 30.55 -23.05 -4.38
CA ASN A 159 29.22 -23.59 -4.14
C ASN A 159 28.18 -22.44 -4.15
N PRO A 160 27.20 -22.41 -5.08
CA PRO A 160 26.18 -21.37 -5.13
C PRO A 160 25.15 -21.42 -3.98
N GLU A 161 25.30 -22.34 -3.02
CA GLU A 161 24.44 -22.40 -1.83
C GLU A 161 25.07 -21.62 -0.65
N VAL A 162 24.52 -20.43 -0.43
CA VAL A 162 24.54 -19.61 0.82
C VAL A 162 25.87 -19.53 1.58
N PRO A 163 26.58 -18.37 1.56
CA PRO A 163 27.78 -18.21 2.37
C PRO A 163 27.40 -18.04 3.85
N ASN A 164 27.75 -19.03 4.66
CA ASN A 164 27.76 -18.89 6.12
C ASN A 164 29.07 -18.16 6.53
N VAL A 165 29.00 -16.83 6.64
CA VAL A 165 30.11 -15.99 7.11
C VAL A 165 29.87 -15.60 8.57
N SER A 166 30.44 -16.37 9.49
CA SER A 166 30.54 -16.02 10.92
C SER A 166 31.87 -15.31 11.21
N GLY A 167 32.07 -14.14 10.60
CA GLY A 167 33.19 -13.24 10.88
C GLY A 167 32.72 -11.78 10.93
N PRO A 168 33.34 -10.90 11.74
CA PRO A 168 32.90 -9.52 12.00
C PRO A 168 33.08 -8.55 10.80
N ASN A 169 33.09 -9.06 9.58
CA ASN A 169 33.50 -8.30 8.40
C ASN A 169 32.27 -7.85 7.60
N GLY A 170 32.13 -6.54 7.42
CA GLY A 170 30.95 -5.97 6.78
C GLY A 170 30.87 -6.25 5.28
N GLN A 171 29.63 -6.39 4.78
CA GLN A 171 29.31 -6.60 3.37
C GLN A 171 28.24 -5.60 2.94
N CYS A 172 28.22 -5.28 1.63
CA CYS A 172 27.10 -4.57 1.02
C CYS A 172 25.94 -5.56 0.79
N VAL A 173 24.88 -5.43 1.59
CA VAL A 173 23.69 -6.29 1.57
C VAL A 173 22.59 -5.61 0.74
N ALA A 174 21.89 -6.37 -0.09
CA ALA A 174 20.76 -5.84 -0.87
C ALA A 174 19.64 -5.33 0.04
N CYS A 175 19.03 -4.20 -0.33
CA CYS A 175 17.85 -3.68 0.34
C CYS A 175 16.66 -4.64 0.16
N GLN A 176 15.85 -4.78 1.21
CA GLN A 176 14.56 -5.47 1.10
C GLN A 176 13.58 -4.68 0.22
N VAL A 177 13.64 -3.35 0.31
CA VAL A 177 12.94 -2.44 -0.61
C VAL A 177 13.88 -1.36 -1.11
N ASN A 178 13.92 -1.26 -2.43
CA ASN A 178 14.74 -0.28 -3.14
C ASN A 178 14.25 1.14 -2.84
N LYS A 179 15.19 2.05 -2.62
CA LYS A 179 14.93 3.49 -2.49
C LYS A 179 15.11 4.14 -3.86
N SER A 180 14.13 4.91 -4.33
CA SER A 180 14.16 5.49 -5.69
C SER A 180 15.29 6.49 -5.91
N ASP A 181 15.74 7.16 -4.85
CA ASP A 181 16.85 8.11 -4.82
C ASP A 181 18.15 7.49 -4.29
N SER A 182 18.20 6.16 -4.14
CA SER A 182 19.44 5.49 -3.75
C SER A 182 20.52 5.70 -4.82
N GLN A 183 21.72 6.04 -4.35
CA GLN A 183 22.88 6.32 -5.20
C GLN A 183 24.07 5.49 -4.73
N LEU A 184 25.06 5.35 -5.60
CA LEU A 184 26.37 4.85 -5.24
C LEU A 184 26.93 5.66 -4.04
N ARG A 185 27.37 4.97 -2.98
CA ARG A 185 28.02 5.64 -1.83
C ARG A 185 29.18 4.83 -1.28
N PRO A 186 30.21 5.48 -0.73
CA PRO A 186 31.24 4.81 0.07
C PRO A 186 30.62 3.95 1.17
N GLY A 187 31.19 2.77 1.45
CA GLY A 187 30.63 1.80 2.38
C GLY A 187 30.27 2.39 3.76
N ALA A 188 31.13 3.26 4.30
CA ALA A 188 30.87 3.96 5.56
C ALA A 188 29.66 4.92 5.53
N GLN A 189 29.30 5.41 4.34
CA GLN A 189 28.16 6.31 4.11
C GLN A 189 26.93 5.58 3.56
N ALA A 190 27.10 4.38 3.03
CA ALA A 190 26.06 3.53 2.46
C ALA A 190 25.28 2.78 3.55
N ASN A 191 24.73 3.49 4.53
CA ASN A 191 23.93 2.87 5.58
C ASN A 191 22.48 2.62 5.12
N LEU A 192 21.73 1.82 5.89
CA LEU A 192 20.33 1.46 5.60
C LEU A 192 19.44 2.69 5.34
N ALA A 193 19.62 3.79 6.08
CA ALA A 193 18.87 5.05 5.91
C ALA A 193 19.02 5.69 4.52
N THR A 194 20.25 5.67 4.06
CA THR A 194 20.64 6.36 2.83
C THR A 194 20.38 5.52 1.59
N GLN A 195 20.36 4.19 1.74
CA GLN A 195 20.32 3.25 0.62
C GLN A 195 19.01 2.50 0.45
N CYS A 196 18.24 2.30 1.52
CA CYS A 196 17.02 1.50 1.47
C CYS A 196 15.79 2.34 1.80
N ASN A 197 14.63 1.93 1.30
CA ASN A 197 13.37 2.50 1.75
C ASN A 197 13.02 1.88 3.10
N ASN A 198 12.96 2.73 4.13
CA ASN A 198 12.69 2.32 5.51
C ASN A 198 11.23 2.59 5.92
N GLU A 199 10.39 2.99 4.97
CA GLU A 199 8.97 3.16 5.20
C GLU A 199 8.23 1.87 4.86
N CYS A 200 7.31 1.47 5.76
CA CYS A 200 6.32 0.46 5.41
C CYS A 200 5.58 0.88 4.12
N PRO A 201 5.27 -0.08 3.21
CA PRO A 201 4.49 0.21 2.01
C PRO A 201 3.23 1.02 2.31
N THR A 202 2.80 1.85 1.35
CA THR A 202 1.63 2.73 1.51
C THR A 202 0.44 1.99 2.14
N GLY A 203 -0.09 2.56 3.23
CA GLY A 203 -1.22 1.99 3.98
C GLY A 203 -0.88 0.96 5.05
N THR A 204 0.36 0.48 5.14
CA THR A 204 0.80 -0.49 6.17
C THR A 204 1.61 0.17 7.29
N ALA A 205 1.63 -0.45 8.48
CA ALA A 205 2.32 0.00 9.68
C ALA A 205 2.84 -1.19 10.48
N ILE A 206 3.74 -0.91 11.43
CA ILE A 206 4.09 -1.81 12.52
C ILE A 206 3.10 -1.63 13.70
N GLN A 207 3.12 -2.55 14.66
CA GLN A 207 2.32 -2.45 15.89
C GLN A 207 2.55 -1.08 16.54
N ASP A 208 1.46 -0.40 16.95
CA ASP A 208 1.40 0.93 17.59
C ASP A 208 1.52 2.18 16.68
N GLY A 209 1.56 2.03 15.35
CA GLY A 209 1.54 3.19 14.45
C GLY A 209 2.79 4.09 14.55
N ALA A 210 3.83 3.62 15.24
CA ALA A 210 5.10 4.31 15.38
C ALA A 210 5.83 4.42 14.04
N ILE A 211 6.45 5.58 13.81
CA ILE A 211 7.34 5.83 12.67
C ILE A 211 8.64 5.04 12.91
N PHE A 212 9.10 4.35 11.86
CA PHE A 212 10.23 3.43 11.87
C PHE A 212 11.51 4.01 12.50
N ILE A 213 12.16 3.26 13.40
CA ILE A 213 13.55 3.52 13.82
C ILE A 213 14.40 2.24 13.62
N TYR A 214 15.02 2.18 12.45
CA TYR A 214 16.35 1.64 12.10
C TYR A 214 16.79 0.17 12.26
N THR A 215 15.97 -0.80 12.68
CA THR A 215 16.54 -2.14 12.92
C THR A 215 15.72 -3.35 12.50
N GLN A 216 14.52 -3.21 11.95
CA GLN A 216 13.65 -4.36 11.74
C GLN A 216 13.22 -4.52 10.27
N SER A 217 12.96 -5.76 9.85
CA SER A 217 12.63 -6.12 8.47
C SER A 217 11.24 -5.61 8.06
N ILE A 218 11.03 -5.32 6.76
CA ILE A 218 9.73 -4.91 6.18
C ILE A 218 8.59 -5.87 6.52
N SER A 219 8.93 -7.10 6.84
CA SER A 219 8.00 -8.11 7.26
C SER A 219 7.25 -7.85 8.56
N GLN A 220 7.65 -6.82 9.32
CA GLN A 220 6.93 -6.38 10.50
C GLN A 220 5.81 -5.38 10.18
N CYS A 221 5.69 -4.94 8.93
CA CYS A 221 4.59 -4.11 8.45
C CYS A 221 3.29 -4.94 8.32
N THR A 222 2.84 -5.53 9.43
CA THR A 222 1.71 -6.48 9.50
C THR A 222 0.39 -5.80 9.88
N PHE A 223 0.38 -4.47 10.07
CA PHE A 223 -0.78 -3.68 10.43
C PHE A 223 -1.19 -2.77 9.28
N CYS A 224 -2.48 -2.44 9.17
CA CYS A 224 -2.92 -1.30 8.35
C CYS A 224 -2.89 -0.02 9.18
N LYS A 225 -2.50 1.10 8.55
CA LYS A 225 -2.56 2.44 9.15
C LYS A 225 -4.01 2.83 9.45
N VAL A 226 -4.18 3.83 10.32
CA VAL A 226 -5.46 4.52 10.52
C VAL A 226 -6.02 4.96 9.16
N ASP A 227 -7.32 4.79 8.95
CA ASP A 227 -8.02 5.04 7.68
C ASP A 227 -7.58 4.11 6.52
N PHE A 228 -7.00 2.95 6.80
CA PHE A 228 -6.76 1.90 5.81
C PHE A 228 -7.32 0.55 6.29
N TYR A 229 -7.91 -0.21 5.38
CA TYR A 229 -8.42 -1.56 5.67
C TYR A 229 -7.77 -2.62 4.78
N PHE A 230 -7.71 -3.84 5.28
CA PHE A 230 -7.15 -4.98 4.57
C PHE A 230 -8.19 -5.60 3.63
N ASN A 231 -7.85 -5.72 2.33
CA ASN A 231 -8.77 -6.25 1.32
C ASN A 231 -8.68 -7.78 1.12
N GLY A 232 -7.89 -8.49 1.92
CA GLY A 232 -7.78 -9.96 1.84
C GLY A 232 -7.23 -10.50 0.51
N GLY A 233 -6.59 -9.67 -0.31
CA GLY A 233 -6.07 -10.08 -1.62
C GLY A 233 -7.13 -10.21 -2.72
N ASN A 234 -8.38 -9.81 -2.46
CA ASN A 234 -9.43 -9.79 -3.46
C ASN A 234 -9.94 -8.34 -3.65
N PRO A 235 -9.54 -7.66 -4.75
CA PRO A 235 -9.96 -6.29 -5.01
C PRO A 235 -11.47 -6.15 -5.27
N SER A 236 -12.21 -7.25 -5.44
CA SER A 236 -13.63 -7.28 -5.80
C SER A 236 -14.52 -8.11 -4.86
N ALA A 237 -14.00 -8.78 -3.82
CA ALA A 237 -14.85 -9.59 -2.93
C ALA A 237 -15.60 -8.77 -1.89
N GLN A 238 -16.91 -9.01 -1.88
CA GLN A 238 -17.96 -8.43 -1.03
C GLN A 238 -17.94 -8.94 0.43
N ASN A 239 -16.89 -9.66 0.82
CA ASN A 239 -16.61 -10.03 2.19
C ASN A 239 -15.09 -10.05 2.35
N PRO A 240 -14.52 -9.50 3.45
CA PRO A 240 -13.14 -9.80 3.80
C PRO A 240 -13.07 -11.31 3.99
N GLY A 241 -12.59 -12.03 2.97
CA GLY A 241 -12.33 -13.44 3.10
C GLY A 241 -11.37 -13.63 4.28
N ASN A 242 -11.48 -14.76 4.97
CA ASN A 242 -10.53 -15.22 5.98
C ASN A 242 -9.10 -15.42 5.44
N GLY A 243 -8.72 -14.76 4.35
CA GLY A 243 -7.36 -14.66 3.88
C GLY A 243 -6.53 -14.03 4.98
N GLN A 244 -5.82 -14.88 5.72
CA GLN A 244 -4.70 -14.44 6.52
C GLN A 244 -3.69 -13.79 5.57
N PHE A 245 -2.81 -12.94 6.08
CA PHE A 245 -1.55 -12.68 5.38
C PHE A 245 -0.87 -14.04 5.19
N THR A 246 -1.06 -14.68 4.04
CA THR A 246 -0.54 -16.02 3.82
C THR A 246 0.98 -15.89 3.78
N PRO A 247 1.72 -16.67 4.59
CA PRO A 247 3.17 -16.73 4.47
C PRO A 247 3.50 -17.00 3.00
N GLY A 248 4.38 -16.18 2.41
CA GLY A 248 4.91 -16.49 1.10
C GLY A 248 5.48 -17.91 1.15
N GLN A 249 4.95 -18.82 0.32
CA GLN A 249 5.56 -20.14 0.15
C GLN A 249 6.97 -19.93 -0.38
N LEU A 250 7.97 -20.18 0.46
CA LEU A 250 9.29 -20.50 -0.04
C LEU A 250 9.19 -21.85 -0.75
N ILE A 251 9.82 -21.95 -1.92
CA ILE A 251 10.35 -23.23 -2.38
C ILE A 251 11.41 -23.62 -1.33
N VAL A 252 11.06 -24.50 -0.40
CA VAL A 252 11.97 -24.98 0.65
C VAL A 252 12.82 -26.11 0.04
N ASN A 253 14.14 -25.99 0.10
CA ASN A 253 15.07 -27.11 -0.08
C ASN A 253 15.09 -27.92 1.24
N PRO A 254 14.98 -29.27 1.26
CA PRO A 254 14.53 -30.02 2.45
C PRO A 254 15.41 -30.09 3.71
N ASP A 255 16.63 -29.53 3.77
CA ASP A 255 17.62 -29.99 4.77
C ASP A 255 18.01 -28.99 5.89
N ALA A 256 17.26 -27.93 6.15
CA ALA A 256 17.54 -27.00 7.26
C ALA A 256 16.59 -27.20 8.46
N ALA A 257 17.01 -28.01 9.43
CA ALA A 257 16.31 -28.26 10.69
C ALA A 257 16.47 -27.11 11.71
N THR A 258 15.90 -25.93 11.41
CA THR A 258 15.56 -24.92 12.43
C THR A 258 14.42 -24.06 11.91
N VAL A 259 13.24 -24.20 12.52
CA VAL A 259 12.05 -23.41 12.19
C VAL A 259 12.19 -22.02 12.83
N ALA A 260 12.86 -21.11 12.13
CA ALA A 260 12.68 -19.69 12.38
C ALA A 260 11.30 -19.30 11.83
N GLN A 261 10.47 -18.63 12.63
CA GLN A 261 9.20 -18.06 12.15
C GLN A 261 9.50 -17.12 10.98
N ILE A 262 9.16 -17.56 9.77
CA ILE A 262 9.41 -16.79 8.55
C ILE A 262 8.50 -15.57 8.59
N PRO A 263 9.05 -14.38 8.32
CA PRO A 263 8.26 -13.18 8.33
C PRO A 263 7.15 -13.17 7.26
N MET A 264 5.95 -12.72 7.64
CA MET A 264 4.79 -12.61 6.75
C MET A 264 5.11 -11.70 5.56
N VAL A 265 5.15 -12.27 4.36
CA VAL A 265 5.17 -11.50 3.11
C VAL A 265 3.71 -11.35 2.66
N PRO A 266 3.15 -10.13 2.55
CA PRO A 266 1.85 -9.95 1.93
C PRO A 266 1.85 -10.63 0.57
N GLY A 267 0.92 -11.57 0.34
CA GLY A 267 0.73 -12.11 -1.01
C GLY A 267 0.61 -10.94 -2.01
N PRO A 268 1.01 -11.09 -3.28
CA PRO A 268 1.18 -9.97 -4.22
C PRO A 268 -0.07 -9.07 -4.39
N ASN A 269 -1.25 -9.57 -4.00
CA ASN A 269 -2.52 -8.85 -4.07
C ASN A 269 -3.05 -8.31 -2.72
N SER A 270 -2.44 -8.69 -1.60
CA SER A 270 -2.85 -8.29 -0.26
C SER A 270 -2.35 -6.89 0.05
N LYS A 271 -3.26 -5.91 0.09
CA LYS A 271 -2.92 -4.50 0.31
C LYS A 271 -3.84 -3.87 1.36
N CYS A 272 -3.29 -2.93 2.12
CA CYS A 272 -4.10 -2.00 2.89
C CYS A 272 -4.62 -0.91 1.94
N VAL A 273 -5.93 -0.82 1.80
CA VAL A 273 -6.63 0.11 0.91
C VAL A 273 -7.15 1.28 1.73
N ALA A 274 -7.00 2.50 1.22
CA ALA A 274 -7.49 3.70 1.90
C ALA A 274 -9.02 3.67 2.04
N CYS A 275 -9.52 4.11 3.18
CA CYS A 275 -10.95 4.26 3.44
C CYS A 275 -11.55 5.37 2.57
N GLU A 276 -12.71 5.11 1.95
CA GLU A 276 -13.50 6.13 1.25
C GLU A 276 -14.10 7.15 2.23
N SER A 277 -14.38 6.73 3.46
CA SER A 277 -14.86 7.55 4.56
C SER A 277 -14.07 7.23 5.84
N LYS A 278 -13.55 8.27 6.50
CA LYS A 278 -12.70 8.15 7.68
C LYS A 278 -13.54 7.91 8.93
N LYS A 279 -13.06 7.06 9.84
CA LYS A 279 -13.71 6.81 11.13
C LYS A 279 -12.98 7.60 12.21
N THR A 280 -13.72 8.41 12.97
CA THR A 280 -13.16 9.42 13.90
C THR A 280 -12.20 8.85 14.96
N ASN A 281 -12.36 7.57 15.32
CA ASN A 281 -11.54 6.88 16.33
C ASN A 281 -10.90 5.60 15.77
N SER A 282 -10.56 5.61 14.47
CA SER A 282 -9.85 4.49 13.86
C SER A 282 -8.45 4.36 14.46
N GLN A 283 -8.01 3.12 14.68
CA GLN A 283 -6.70 2.77 15.23
C GLN A 283 -6.03 1.77 14.30
N SER A 284 -4.70 1.78 14.21
CA SER A 284 -3.98 0.76 13.45
C SER A 284 -4.30 -0.64 13.99
N ARG A 285 -4.57 -1.59 13.10
CA ARG A 285 -4.88 -2.99 13.47
C ARG A 285 -4.14 -3.97 12.57
N SER A 286 -3.92 -5.17 13.08
CA SER A 286 -3.34 -6.27 12.30
C SER A 286 -4.25 -6.62 11.12
N GLY A 287 -3.71 -7.16 10.03
CA GLY A 287 -4.46 -7.32 8.76
C GLY A 287 -5.87 -7.90 8.89
N LEU A 288 -6.04 -9.01 9.60
CA LEU A 288 -7.35 -9.64 9.78
C LEU A 288 -8.32 -8.79 10.60
N GLU A 289 -7.80 -8.01 11.54
CA GLU A 289 -8.59 -7.12 12.39
C GLU A 289 -8.83 -5.75 11.74
N ALA A 290 -8.03 -5.39 10.74
CA ALA A 290 -8.14 -4.17 9.96
C ALA A 290 -9.20 -4.26 8.87
N ASN A 291 -10.38 -4.83 9.17
CA ASN A 291 -11.48 -4.87 8.20
C ASN A 291 -12.16 -3.49 8.03
N LEU A 292 -12.97 -3.37 6.97
CA LEU A 292 -13.66 -2.12 6.61
C LEU A 292 -14.46 -1.52 7.79
N ALA A 293 -15.22 -2.33 8.52
CA ALA A 293 -16.03 -1.87 9.64
C ALA A 293 -15.19 -1.41 10.85
N ALA A 294 -14.04 -2.05 11.07
CA ALA A 294 -13.11 -1.68 12.13
C ALA A 294 -12.40 -0.35 11.83
N GLN A 295 -11.98 -0.14 10.57
CA GLN A 295 -11.06 0.92 10.15
C GLN A 295 -11.73 2.14 9.51
N CYS A 296 -12.86 1.95 8.81
CA CYS A 296 -13.50 2.97 7.98
C CYS A 296 -14.89 3.36 8.51
N GLY A 297 -15.36 4.55 8.14
CA GLY A 297 -16.71 5.00 8.43
C GLY A 297 -17.69 4.34 7.47
N THR A 298 -18.42 3.31 7.91
CA THR A 298 -19.34 2.54 7.05
C THR A 298 -20.73 3.17 6.92
N GLU A 299 -20.98 4.32 7.53
CA GLU A 299 -22.27 5.00 7.45
C GLU A 299 -22.44 5.70 6.09
N CYS A 300 -23.60 5.50 5.48
CA CYS A 300 -23.99 6.26 4.30
C CYS A 300 -24.17 7.75 4.67
N PRO A 301 -23.93 8.69 3.73
CA PRO A 301 -24.16 10.11 3.96
C PRO A 301 -25.57 10.41 4.52
N ALA A 302 -25.70 11.52 5.25
CA ALA A 302 -26.96 11.88 5.91
C ALA A 302 -28.17 11.79 4.96
N GLY A 303 -29.25 11.15 5.45
CA GLY A 303 -30.48 10.98 4.68
C GLY A 303 -30.44 9.91 3.57
N THR A 304 -29.33 9.20 3.38
CA THR A 304 -29.20 8.14 2.35
C THR A 304 -29.23 6.72 2.92
N LEU A 305 -29.43 5.74 2.04
CA LEU A 305 -29.47 4.31 2.30
C LEU A 305 -28.82 3.55 1.14
N VAL A 306 -28.42 2.30 1.40
CA VAL A 306 -28.01 1.39 0.32
C VAL A 306 -29.20 0.91 -0.51
N THR A 307 -28.92 0.16 -1.58
CA THR A 307 -29.92 -0.31 -2.56
C THR A 307 -31.10 -1.07 -1.96
N ASP A 308 -30.92 -1.73 -0.81
CA ASP A 308 -31.99 -2.46 -0.11
C ASP A 308 -33.08 -1.54 0.48
N GLY A 309 -32.83 -0.23 0.56
CA GLY A 309 -33.78 0.75 1.08
C GLY A 309 -33.98 0.68 2.61
N VAL A 310 -33.12 -0.02 3.34
CA VAL A 310 -33.24 -0.18 4.81
C VAL A 310 -31.91 0.06 5.51
N THR A 311 -30.80 -0.39 4.95
CA THR A 311 -29.51 -0.40 5.65
C THR A 311 -28.81 0.96 5.49
N PRO A 312 -28.50 1.67 6.61
CA PRO A 312 -27.82 2.97 6.57
C PRO A 312 -26.29 2.83 6.52
N THR A 313 -25.79 1.62 6.35
CA THR A 313 -24.36 1.30 6.28
C THR A 313 -24.03 0.54 5.02
N TYR A 314 -22.90 0.85 4.40
CA TYR A 314 -22.38 0.11 3.26
C TYR A 314 -21.37 -0.96 3.72
N THR A 315 -21.27 -2.05 2.97
CA THR A 315 -20.40 -3.19 3.30
C THR A 315 -19.18 -3.31 2.39
N VAL A 316 -19.23 -2.66 1.21
CA VAL A 316 -18.20 -2.80 0.18
C VAL A 316 -17.68 -1.44 -0.27
N SER A 317 -18.58 -0.54 -0.67
CA SER A 317 -18.20 0.80 -1.14
C SER A 317 -19.31 1.79 -0.82
N LEU A 318 -18.93 3.03 -0.56
CA LEU A 318 -19.81 4.16 -0.34
C LEU A 318 -20.74 4.39 -1.55
N SER A 319 -20.31 3.98 -2.74
CA SER A 319 -21.15 3.97 -3.96
C SER A 319 -22.41 3.10 -3.85
N GLN A 320 -22.52 2.22 -2.85
CA GLN A 320 -23.74 1.48 -2.56
C GLN A 320 -24.86 2.38 -2.01
N CYS A 321 -24.53 3.56 -1.46
CA CYS A 321 -25.48 4.52 -0.92
C CYS A 321 -26.19 5.28 -2.07
N VAL A 322 -27.21 4.64 -2.66
CA VAL A 322 -27.89 5.09 -3.88
C VAL A 322 -29.30 5.63 -3.66
N ASN A 323 -29.88 5.42 -2.48
CA ASN A 323 -31.27 5.75 -2.18
C ASN A 323 -31.36 6.88 -1.14
N CYS A 324 -32.39 7.72 -1.21
CA CYS A 324 -32.79 8.58 -0.09
C CYS A 324 -33.74 7.84 0.85
N LYS A 325 -33.68 8.14 2.16
CA LYS A 325 -34.64 7.68 3.18
C LYS A 325 -36.04 8.23 2.88
N ALA A 326 -37.08 7.52 3.34
CA ALA A 326 -38.44 8.05 3.34
C ALA A 326 -38.50 9.40 4.07
N GLY A 327 -39.12 10.40 3.45
CA GLY A 327 -39.18 11.76 4.00
C GLY A 327 -37.87 12.55 3.87
N PHE A 328 -36.96 12.12 3.00
CA PHE A 328 -35.78 12.87 2.59
C PHE A 328 -35.75 13.03 1.07
N TYR A 329 -35.24 14.16 0.58
CA TYR A 329 -35.25 14.51 -0.83
C TYR A 329 -33.93 15.12 -1.31
N GLN A 330 -33.71 15.12 -2.62
CA GLN A 330 -32.55 15.68 -3.31
C GLN A 330 -32.99 16.74 -4.33
N ASN A 331 -32.31 17.89 -4.33
CA ASN A 331 -32.59 19.02 -5.23
C ASN A 331 -31.59 19.15 -6.39
N SER A 332 -30.59 18.29 -6.45
CA SER A 332 -29.52 18.31 -7.45
C SER A 332 -29.24 16.91 -7.97
N ASN A 333 -28.30 16.78 -8.91
CA ASN A 333 -27.83 15.48 -9.37
C ASN A 333 -27.32 14.66 -8.18
N PHE A 334 -27.82 13.44 -8.05
CA PHE A 334 -27.42 12.54 -6.98
C PHE A 334 -26.17 11.76 -7.40
N GLU A 335 -25.08 11.92 -6.64
CA GLU A 335 -23.84 11.16 -6.76
C GLU A 335 -23.78 10.11 -5.65
N ALA A 336 -23.83 8.84 -6.04
CA ALA A 336 -23.80 7.72 -5.10
C ALA A 336 -22.60 7.80 -4.15
N GLY A 337 -22.88 7.69 -2.85
CA GLY A 337 -21.88 7.77 -1.78
C GLY A 337 -21.37 9.16 -1.43
N LYS A 338 -21.68 10.21 -2.20
CA LYS A 338 -21.25 11.58 -1.89
C LYS A 338 -22.40 12.49 -1.51
N SER A 339 -23.53 12.37 -2.20
CA SER A 339 -24.69 13.21 -1.95
C SER A 339 -25.33 12.90 -0.59
N GLN A 340 -25.83 13.95 0.07
CA GLN A 340 -26.69 13.85 1.25
C GLN A 340 -28.11 14.23 0.84
N CYS A 341 -29.11 13.52 1.34
CA CYS A 341 -30.50 13.91 1.12
C CYS A 341 -30.97 14.86 2.24
N ASN A 342 -31.73 15.88 1.86
CA ASN A 342 -32.29 16.86 2.79
C ASN A 342 -33.54 16.30 3.46
N LYS A 343 -33.71 16.54 4.76
CA LYS A 343 -34.91 16.12 5.49
C LYS A 343 -36.11 16.99 5.04
N CYS A 344 -37.25 16.37 4.75
CA CYS A 344 -38.49 17.10 4.52
C CYS A 344 -38.94 17.84 5.80
N ALA A 345 -39.52 19.03 5.64
CA ALA A 345 -40.19 19.72 6.75
C ALA A 345 -41.40 18.91 7.25
N VAL A 346 -42.18 18.35 6.31
CA VAL A 346 -43.24 17.37 6.57
C VAL A 346 -43.11 16.24 5.56
N SER A 347 -42.97 15.01 6.03
CA SER A 347 -42.86 13.83 5.16
C SER A 347 -44.23 13.47 4.58
N LYS A 348 -44.27 13.05 3.32
CA LYS A 348 -45.50 12.57 2.68
C LYS A 348 -45.95 11.26 3.32
N THR A 349 -47.25 11.11 3.58
CA THR A 349 -47.82 9.86 4.10
C THR A 349 -47.54 8.72 3.12
N GLY A 350 -46.93 7.65 3.59
CA GLY A 350 -46.54 6.51 2.75
C GLY A 350 -45.31 6.74 1.87
N SER A 351 -44.51 7.79 2.14
CA SER A 351 -43.19 7.94 1.52
C SER A 351 -42.34 6.68 1.77
N ALA A 352 -41.66 6.22 0.72
CA ALA A 352 -40.76 5.08 0.75
C ALA A 352 -39.36 5.53 0.32
N SER A 353 -38.35 4.73 0.63
CA SER A 353 -37.01 4.95 0.07
C SER A 353 -37.05 4.83 -1.45
N VAL A 354 -36.44 5.78 -2.16
CA VAL A 354 -36.34 5.76 -3.63
C VAL A 354 -34.92 6.10 -4.08
N PRO A 355 -34.53 5.74 -5.31
CA PRO A 355 -33.25 6.17 -5.88
C PRO A 355 -33.06 7.68 -5.76
N GLY A 356 -31.85 8.13 -5.42
CA GLY A 356 -31.60 9.54 -5.08
C GLY A 356 -31.98 10.52 -6.20
N ASN A 357 -31.78 10.15 -7.46
CA ASN A 357 -32.21 10.94 -8.62
C ASN A 357 -33.74 11.04 -8.79
N SER A 358 -34.50 10.19 -8.11
CA SER A 358 -35.98 10.16 -8.12
C SER A 358 -36.58 10.67 -6.80
N ALA A 359 -35.75 10.93 -5.79
CA ALA A 359 -36.15 11.43 -4.48
C ALA A 359 -36.38 12.94 -4.51
N THR A 360 -37.25 13.43 -5.38
CA THR A 360 -37.55 14.87 -5.45
C THR A 360 -38.42 15.30 -4.27
N SER A 361 -38.44 16.60 -3.97
CA SER A 361 -39.34 17.15 -2.93
C SER A 361 -40.79 16.74 -3.17
N ALA A 362 -41.27 16.74 -4.42
CA ALA A 362 -42.65 16.38 -4.75
C ALA A 362 -43.00 14.89 -4.48
N THR A 363 -42.01 13.98 -4.56
CA THR A 363 -42.22 12.55 -4.31
C THR A 363 -42.13 12.21 -2.82
N GLN A 364 -41.27 12.90 -2.08
CA GLN A 364 -40.91 12.55 -0.70
C GLN A 364 -41.55 13.43 0.38
N CYS A 365 -41.81 14.70 0.06
CA CYS A 365 -42.33 15.68 1.00
C CYS A 365 -43.82 15.97 0.75
N GLN A 366 -44.54 16.28 1.82
CA GLN A 366 -45.85 16.90 1.72
C GLN A 366 -45.62 18.39 1.52
N ASN A 367 -45.98 18.92 0.35
CA ASN A 367 -45.82 20.34 0.04
C ASN A 367 -47.18 21.07 -0.02
N ASP A 368 -48.29 20.33 -0.06
CA ASP A 368 -49.61 20.96 -0.09
C ASP A 368 -49.98 21.46 1.30
N CYS A 369 -50.48 22.69 1.33
CA CYS A 369 -51.21 23.24 2.46
C CYS A 369 -52.44 22.38 2.78
N PRO A 370 -52.80 22.24 4.08
CA PRO A 370 -54.03 21.56 4.48
C PRO A 370 -55.26 22.10 3.72
N ALA A 371 -56.27 21.25 3.52
CA ALA A 371 -57.46 21.59 2.75
C ALA A 371 -58.07 22.96 3.15
N GLY A 372 -58.33 23.80 2.16
CA GLY A 372 -58.90 25.13 2.35
C GLY A 372 -57.94 26.20 2.88
N THR A 373 -56.65 25.88 3.06
CA THR A 373 -55.63 26.86 3.47
C THR A 373 -54.72 27.23 2.29
N VAL A 374 -54.14 28.42 2.36
CA VAL A 374 -53.18 28.96 1.38
C VAL A 374 -52.07 29.71 2.12
N VAL A 375 -50.93 29.90 1.45
CA VAL A 375 -49.85 30.73 1.96
C VAL A 375 -50.19 32.23 1.86
N ASP A 376 -49.26 33.10 2.25
CA ASP A 376 -49.52 34.53 2.43
C ASP A 376 -49.90 35.28 1.14
N ASP A 377 -49.60 34.75 -0.04
CA ASP A 377 -50.06 35.30 -1.32
C ASP A 377 -51.58 35.19 -1.53
N GLY A 378 -52.25 34.36 -0.73
CA GLY A 378 -53.69 34.13 -0.79
C GLY A 378 -54.15 33.22 -1.94
N THR A 379 -53.23 32.62 -2.68
CA THR A 379 -53.52 31.81 -3.87
C THR A 379 -52.79 30.47 -3.91
N SER A 380 -51.54 30.41 -3.43
CA SER A 380 -50.73 29.21 -3.51
C SER A 380 -51.15 28.22 -2.43
N THR A 381 -51.49 27.01 -2.86
CA THR A 381 -51.84 25.87 -2.00
C THR A 381 -50.63 25.01 -1.66
N ASN A 382 -49.42 25.42 -2.06
CA ASN A 382 -48.17 24.74 -1.77
C ASN A 382 -47.27 25.66 -0.93
N PHE A 383 -46.72 25.14 0.16
CA PHE A 383 -45.70 25.85 0.93
C PHE A 383 -44.29 25.53 0.41
N VAL A 384 -43.36 26.48 0.59
CA VAL A 384 -42.03 26.38 -0.04
C VAL A 384 -40.99 25.83 0.94
N ALA A 385 -41.04 26.24 2.22
CA ALA A 385 -40.07 25.83 3.22
C ALA A 385 -40.69 25.15 4.45
N LEU A 386 -41.80 25.68 4.96
CA LEU A 386 -42.44 25.19 6.19
C LEU A 386 -43.96 25.16 6.04
N ALA A 387 -44.59 24.10 6.56
CA ALA A 387 -46.05 23.99 6.58
C ALA A 387 -46.71 25.17 7.31
N SER A 388 -46.01 25.79 8.27
CA SER A 388 -46.47 26.98 8.98
C SER A 388 -46.68 28.21 8.08
N GLU A 389 -46.26 28.18 6.82
CA GLU A 389 -46.56 29.23 5.82
C GLU A 389 -48.06 29.25 5.45
N CYS A 390 -48.78 28.13 5.61
CA CYS A 390 -50.21 28.00 5.34
C CYS A 390 -51.03 28.69 6.44
N THR A 391 -51.05 30.02 6.42
CA THR A 391 -51.59 30.89 7.48
C THR A 391 -52.97 31.48 7.16
N LYS A 392 -53.43 31.38 5.91
CA LYS A 392 -54.70 31.95 5.45
C LYS A 392 -55.69 30.85 5.07
N CYS A 393 -56.98 31.11 5.27
CA CYS A 393 -58.03 30.35 4.60
C CYS A 393 -58.24 30.89 3.19
N GLN A 394 -58.40 30.00 2.22
CA GLN A 394 -58.73 30.33 0.83
C GLN A 394 -60.10 31.06 0.77
N ALA A 395 -60.33 31.82 -0.30
CA ALA A 395 -61.62 32.42 -0.59
C ALA A 395 -62.75 31.38 -0.52
N ASN A 396 -63.84 31.69 0.21
CA ASN A 396 -64.96 30.79 0.49
C ASN A 396 -64.65 29.59 1.41
N PHE A 397 -63.58 29.68 2.18
CA PHE A 397 -63.29 28.79 3.30
C PHE A 397 -63.18 29.61 4.59
N TYR A 398 -63.61 29.04 5.72
CA TYR A 398 -63.54 29.69 7.02
C TYR A 398 -62.84 28.81 8.07
N ALA A 399 -62.18 29.44 9.03
CA ALA A 399 -61.56 28.75 10.15
C ALA A 399 -62.65 28.37 11.17
N SER A 400 -62.81 27.07 11.45
CA SER A 400 -63.78 26.57 12.43
C SER A 400 -63.37 26.87 13.87
N LYS A 401 -62.08 27.17 14.08
CA LYS A 401 -61.50 27.57 15.36
C LYS A 401 -60.79 28.90 15.17
N THR A 402 -61.18 29.91 15.95
CA THR A 402 -60.56 31.25 15.93
C THR A 402 -59.41 31.40 16.93
N SER A 403 -59.27 30.46 17.87
CA SER A 403 -58.14 30.38 18.81
C SER A 403 -57.47 29.02 18.71
N GLY A 404 -56.14 29.00 18.83
CA GLY A 404 -55.34 27.78 18.76
C GLY A 404 -55.20 27.17 17.37
N PHE A 405 -55.38 27.96 16.29
CA PHE A 405 -55.13 27.50 14.93
C PHE A 405 -53.63 27.21 14.73
N ALA A 406 -53.30 25.97 14.40
CA ALA A 406 -51.93 25.54 14.11
C ALA A 406 -51.68 25.56 12.60
N ALA A 407 -50.98 26.60 12.14
CA ALA A 407 -50.62 26.77 10.74
C ALA A 407 -49.89 25.52 10.20
N GLY A 408 -50.30 25.06 9.01
CA GLY A 408 -49.75 23.85 8.38
C GLY A 408 -50.32 22.52 8.86
N THR A 409 -51.20 22.52 9.87
CA THR A 409 -51.88 21.31 10.35
C THR A 409 -53.40 21.43 10.27
N ASP A 410 -53.96 22.55 10.72
CA ASP A 410 -55.40 22.76 10.70
C ASP A 410 -55.93 23.07 9.28
N THR A 411 -57.15 22.61 9.00
CA THR A 411 -57.86 22.87 7.74
C THR A 411 -58.85 24.03 7.89
N CYS A 412 -59.24 24.63 6.78
CA CYS A 412 -60.40 25.53 6.74
C CYS A 412 -61.61 24.79 6.16
N THR A 413 -62.80 25.11 6.67
CA THR A 413 -64.05 24.47 6.24
C THR A 413 -64.64 25.23 5.06
N GLU A 414 -65.06 24.49 4.03
CA GLU A 414 -65.71 25.08 2.85
C GLU A 414 -67.07 25.70 3.22
N CYS A 415 -67.35 26.88 2.69
CA CYS A 415 -68.65 27.53 2.85
C CYS A 415 -69.75 26.77 2.10
N SER A 416 -70.83 26.41 2.81
CA SER A 416 -72.02 25.80 2.19
C SER A 416 -72.71 26.71 1.15
N LYS A 417 -72.55 28.03 1.28
CA LYS A 417 -72.94 29.03 0.28
C LYS A 417 -71.76 29.97 0.03
N LYS A 418 -71.22 29.93 -1.19
CA LYS A 418 -70.06 30.74 -1.60
C LYS A 418 -70.49 32.18 -1.89
N LEU A 419 -69.64 33.15 -1.56
CA LEU A 419 -69.80 34.53 -1.99
C LEU A 419 -69.59 34.59 -3.51
N THR A 420 -70.54 35.19 -4.23
CA THR A 420 -70.47 35.35 -5.69
C THR A 420 -69.46 36.41 -6.13
N SER A 421 -69.07 37.33 -5.24
CA SER A 421 -67.97 38.28 -5.46
C SER A 421 -67.33 38.71 -4.14
N GLY A 422 -66.06 39.13 -4.19
CA GLY A 422 -65.35 39.75 -3.07
C GLY A 422 -64.76 38.79 -2.03
N ALA A 423 -64.88 37.48 -2.19
CA ALA A 423 -64.15 36.54 -1.34
C ALA A 423 -62.65 36.59 -1.64
N THR A 424 -61.85 36.93 -0.64
CA THR A 424 -60.38 36.90 -0.69
C THR A 424 -59.86 36.00 0.42
N ALA A 425 -58.66 35.46 0.25
CA ALA A 425 -58.02 34.72 1.32
C ALA A 425 -57.78 35.64 2.53
N LYS A 426 -58.00 35.11 3.74
CA LYS A 426 -57.82 35.87 4.99
C LYS A 426 -57.06 35.06 6.01
N LEU A 427 -56.34 35.76 6.89
CA LEU A 427 -55.72 35.14 8.06
C LEU A 427 -56.80 34.41 8.87
N TYR A 428 -56.45 33.27 9.48
CA TYR A 428 -57.40 32.42 10.18
C TYR A 428 -58.25 33.18 11.23
N ALA A 429 -57.67 34.16 11.93
CA ALA A 429 -58.36 34.98 12.93
C ALA A 429 -59.49 35.83 12.32
N GLU A 430 -59.38 36.17 11.04
CA GLU A 430 -60.33 37.01 10.30
C GLU A 430 -61.24 36.20 9.38
N ALA A 431 -60.84 34.98 9.03
CA ALA A 431 -61.56 34.06 8.16
C ALA A 431 -62.76 33.40 8.87
N THR A 432 -63.62 34.20 9.48
CA THR A 432 -64.85 33.72 10.12
C THR A 432 -65.90 33.32 9.08
N GLN A 433 -66.84 32.46 9.45
CA GLN A 433 -67.95 32.05 8.58
C GLN A 433 -68.73 33.26 8.03
N LYS A 434 -68.92 34.30 8.87
CA LYS A 434 -69.59 35.55 8.47
C LYS A 434 -68.81 36.35 7.42
N ALA A 435 -67.48 36.32 7.49
CA ALA A 435 -66.61 37.08 6.59
C ALA A 435 -66.39 36.39 5.24
N GLN A 436 -66.43 35.05 5.21
CA GLN A 436 -66.05 34.24 4.05
C GLN A 436 -67.23 33.59 3.33
N CYS A 437 -68.39 33.43 3.98
CA CYS A 437 -69.54 32.75 3.41
C CYS A 437 -70.71 33.69 3.12
N ALA A 438 -71.49 33.40 2.08
CA ALA A 438 -72.70 34.13 1.79
C ALA A 438 -73.74 33.88 2.89
N SER A 439 -74.04 34.93 3.64
CA SER A 439 -75.06 34.88 4.67
C SER A 439 -76.43 34.66 4.04
N SER A 440 -77.16 33.64 4.48
CA SER A 440 -78.57 33.45 4.13
C SER A 440 -79.45 34.62 4.61
N THR A 441 -78.92 35.50 5.47
CA THR A 441 -79.65 36.63 6.03
C THR A 441 -79.97 37.71 4.99
N PHE A 442 -79.16 37.90 3.94
CA PHE A 442 -79.50 38.89 2.90
C PHE A 442 -80.71 38.45 2.07
N ALA A 443 -80.83 37.16 1.75
CA ALA A 443 -82.03 36.62 1.12
C ALA A 443 -83.26 36.73 2.04
N LYS A 444 -83.09 36.54 3.35
CA LYS A 444 -84.16 36.77 4.34
C LYS A 444 -84.55 38.25 4.44
N PHE A 445 -83.57 39.16 4.36
CA PHE A 445 -83.81 40.60 4.36
C PHE A 445 -84.55 41.02 3.09
N LEU A 446 -84.09 40.62 1.91
CA LEU A 446 -84.78 40.87 0.63
C LEU A 446 -86.20 40.27 0.61
N SER A 447 -86.37 39.05 1.11
CA SER A 447 -87.68 38.42 1.26
C SER A 447 -88.60 39.24 2.18
N MET A 448 -88.11 39.69 3.33
CA MET A 448 -88.88 40.55 4.23
C MET A 448 -89.19 41.90 3.60
N SER A 449 -88.21 42.55 2.96
CA SER A 449 -88.42 43.83 2.26
C SER A 449 -89.42 43.71 1.10
N LEU A 450 -89.40 42.61 0.34
CA LEU A 450 -90.38 42.33 -0.70
C LEU A 450 -91.79 42.11 -0.13
N ILE A 451 -91.89 41.46 1.03
CA ILE A 451 -93.17 41.34 1.77
C ILE A 451 -93.68 42.72 2.20
N PHE A 452 -92.82 43.59 2.75
CA PHE A 452 -93.22 44.95 3.13
C PHE A 452 -93.62 45.81 1.93
N ILE A 453 -92.93 45.70 0.79
CA ILE A 453 -93.27 46.42 -0.44
C ILE A 453 -94.62 45.92 -1.01
N SER A 454 -94.88 44.61 -0.96
CA SER A 454 -96.16 44.06 -1.41
C SER A 454 -97.32 44.44 -0.49
N PHE A 455 -97.11 44.53 0.84
CA PHE A 455 -98.11 45.07 1.77
C PHE A 455 -98.35 46.58 1.62
N TYR A 456 -97.41 47.34 1.05
CA TYR A 456 -97.59 48.78 0.81
C TYR A 456 -98.29 49.08 -0.53
N LEU A 457 -98.23 48.14 -1.49
CA LEU A 457 -98.84 48.27 -2.82
C LEU A 457 -100.24 47.64 -2.93
N LEU A 458 -100.62 46.78 -1.97
CA LEU A 458 -101.98 46.28 -1.74
C LEU A 458 -102.71 47.20 -0.78
#